data_AF-A0A6B3G6A3-F1
#
_entry.id   AF-A0A6B3G6A3-F1
#
_cell.length_a   1.000
_cell.length_b   1.000
_cell.length_c   1.000
_cell.angle_alpha   90.00
_cell.angle_beta   90.00
_cell.angle_gamma   90.00
#
_symmetry.space_group_name_H-M   'P 1'
#
loop_
_entity.id
_entity.type
_entity.pdbx_description
1 polymer ?
#
loop_
_entity_poly.entity_id
_entity_poly.type
_entity_poly.pdbx_seq_one_letter_code
_entity_poly.pdbx_strand_id
1 'polypeptide(L)'
;EPAPHDWPEAERARVLGTQVQLWTEYARTPEEIEYLSFPRLCALADRSWSGGRGDWPGFVERLRHHTARLDALGVPYRPLDARSLATAVSASPSAGTARLHP
;
A
#
# COMPACT_ATOMS: atom_id res chain seq x y z
N GLU A 1 -5.88 -5.50 8.76
CA GLU A 1 -5.80 -4.90 10.11
C GLU A 1 -5.02 -3.58 10.10
N PRO A 2 -5.72 -2.44 10.15
CA PRO A 2 -5.14 -1.10 10.07
C PRO A 2 -4.49 -0.59 11.36
N ALA A 3 -4.93 -1.07 12.52
CA ALA A 3 -4.41 -0.58 13.79
C ALA A 3 -2.99 -1.12 14.08
N PRO A 4 -2.12 -0.32 14.72
CA PRO A 4 -0.88 -0.82 15.32
C PRO A 4 -1.16 -1.92 16.35
N HIS A 5 -0.26 -2.90 16.44
CA HIS A 5 -0.47 -4.09 17.29
C HIS A 5 -0.21 -3.80 18.78
N ASP A 6 0.54 -2.73 19.05
CA ASP A 6 0.88 -2.24 20.39
C ASP A 6 -0.19 -1.30 20.99
N TRP A 7 -1.26 -0.99 20.24
CA TRP A 7 -2.36 -0.19 20.76
C TRP A 7 -3.30 -1.00 21.67
N PRO A 8 -3.82 -0.40 22.77
CA PRO A 8 -4.86 -1.02 23.58
C PRO A 8 -6.10 -1.38 22.75
N GLU A 9 -6.77 -2.48 23.12
CA GLU A 9 -7.95 -2.98 22.39
C GLU A 9 -9.04 -1.92 22.21
N ALA A 10 -9.31 -1.15 23.26
CA ALA A 10 -10.33 -0.10 23.24
C ALA A 10 -10.01 1.03 22.23
N GLU A 11 -8.73 1.27 21.93
CA GLU A 11 -8.31 2.26 20.93
C GLU A 11 -8.35 1.66 19.53
N ARG A 12 -7.92 0.40 19.36
CA ARG A 12 -8.03 -0.33 18.10
C ARG A 12 -9.49 -0.40 17.61
N ALA A 13 -10.43 -0.63 18.53
CA ALA A 13 -11.86 -0.69 18.23
C ALA A 13 -12.44 0.63 17.65
N ARG A 14 -11.74 1.77 17.79
CA ARG A 14 -12.15 3.07 17.23
C ARG A 14 -11.67 3.28 15.79
N VAL A 15 -10.80 2.41 15.26
CA VAL A 15 -10.28 2.53 13.90
C VAL A 15 -11.34 2.08 12.91
N LEU A 16 -11.86 3.01 12.11
CA LEU A 16 -12.94 2.74 11.15
C LEU A 16 -12.44 2.08 9.86
N GLY A 17 -11.17 2.26 9.50
CA GLY A 17 -10.61 1.70 8.28
C GLY A 17 -9.34 2.40 7.82
N THR A 18 -9.09 2.31 6.51
CA THR A 18 -7.92 2.87 5.83
C THR A 18 -8.34 3.77 4.68
N GLN A 19 -7.55 4.80 4.40
CA GLN A 19 -7.74 5.71 3.28
C GLN A 19 -6.39 5.97 2.58
N VAL A 20 -6.45 6.30 1.29
CA VAL A 20 -5.33 6.88 0.54
C VAL A 20 -5.73 8.26 0.07
N GLN A 21 -4.79 9.19 0.18
CA GLN A 21 -4.91 10.53 -0.37
C GLN A 21 -4.06 10.63 -1.63
N LEU A 22 -4.64 11.23 -2.67
CA LEU A 22 -3.93 11.67 -3.85
C LEU A 22 -4.02 13.19 -3.91
N TRP A 23 -2.86 13.84 -3.93
CA TRP A 23 -2.75 15.29 -4.08
C TRP A 23 -2.44 15.58 -5.55
N THR A 24 -3.18 16.52 -6.14
CA THR A 24 -3.23 16.71 -7.59
C THR A 24 -2.47 17.95 -8.07
N GLU A 25 -1.60 18.53 -7.24
CA GLU A 25 -0.81 19.72 -7.60
C GLU A 25 0.01 19.50 -8.89
N TYR A 26 0.43 18.26 -9.14
CA TYR A 26 1.22 17.86 -10.30
C TYR A 26 0.58 16.75 -11.14
N ALA A 27 -0.71 16.48 -10.97
CA ALA A 27 -1.47 15.50 -11.75
C ALA A 27 -2.62 16.22 -12.47
N ARG A 28 -2.40 16.54 -13.74
CA ARG A 28 -3.25 17.38 -14.58
C ARG A 28 -4.19 16.58 -15.46
N THR A 29 -3.93 15.29 -15.67
CA THR A 29 -4.79 14.41 -16.49
C THR A 29 -5.28 13.19 -15.70
N PRO A 30 -6.42 12.59 -16.09
CA PRO A 30 -6.89 11.34 -15.51
C PRO A 30 -5.85 10.21 -15.59
N GLU A 31 -5.11 10.13 -16.68
CA GLU A 31 -4.07 9.12 -16.90
C GLU A 31 -2.88 9.32 -15.95
N GLU A 32 -2.50 10.58 -15.67
CA GLU A 32 -1.50 10.91 -14.66
C GLU A 32 -1.99 10.50 -13.26
N ILE A 33 -3.27 10.74 -12.94
CA ILE A 33 -3.91 10.30 -11.69
C ILE A 33 -3.89 8.77 -11.56
N GLU A 34 -4.25 8.04 -12.61
CA GLU A 34 -4.25 6.59 -12.65
C GLU A 34 -2.84 6.02 -12.52
N TYR A 35 -1.87 6.57 -13.25
CA TYR A 35 -0.47 6.18 -13.16
C TYR A 35 0.12 6.40 -11.76
N LEU A 36 -0.29 7.48 -11.09
CA LEU A 36 0.09 7.74 -9.71
C LEU A 36 -0.69 6.85 -8.73
N SER A 37 -1.90 6.43 -9.05
CA SER A 37 -2.69 5.60 -8.14
C SER A 37 -2.31 4.12 -8.20
N PHE A 38 -2.03 3.60 -9.40
CA PHE A 38 -1.78 2.19 -9.63
C PHE A 38 -0.27 1.90 -9.82
N PRO A 39 0.21 0.76 -9.28
CA PRO A 39 -0.53 -0.31 -8.63
C PRO A 39 -0.69 -0.16 -7.09
N ARG A 40 -0.43 1.04 -6.53
CA ARG A 40 -0.47 1.29 -5.07
C ARG A 40 -1.86 1.06 -4.46
N LEU A 41 -2.94 1.40 -5.18
CA LEU A 41 -4.30 1.11 -4.73
C LEU A 41 -4.60 -0.38 -4.63
N CYS A 42 -3.94 -1.24 -5.42
CA CYS A 42 -4.04 -2.69 -5.26
C CYS A 42 -3.42 -3.15 -3.93
N ALA A 43 -2.31 -2.52 -3.52
CA ALA A 43 -1.69 -2.80 -2.22
C ALA A 43 -2.58 -2.35 -1.05
N LEU A 44 -3.22 -1.18 -1.18
CA LEU A 44 -4.19 -0.70 -0.19
C LEU A 44 -5.34 -1.71 -0.04
N ALA A 45 -5.94 -2.12 -1.15
CA ALA A 45 -7.06 -3.06 -1.16
C ALA A 45 -6.68 -4.43 -0.58
N ASP A 46 -5.50 -4.97 -0.90
CA ASP A 46 -5.01 -6.23 -0.33
C ASP A 46 -4.90 -6.15 1.21
N ARG A 47 -4.39 -5.03 1.73
CA ARG A 47 -4.21 -4.83 3.17
C ARG A 47 -5.52 -4.53 3.91
N SER A 48 -6.39 -3.74 3.30
CA SER A 48 -7.64 -3.30 3.93
C SER A 48 -8.73 -4.38 3.91
N TRP A 49 -8.79 -5.19 2.85
CA TRP A 49 -9.84 -6.19 2.66
C TRP A 49 -9.41 -7.62 3.02
N SER A 50 -8.24 -8.06 2.54
CA SER A 50 -7.78 -9.44 2.76
C SER A 50 -7.11 -9.64 4.13
N GLY A 51 -6.94 -8.55 4.90
CA GLY A 51 -6.25 -8.58 6.20
C GLY A 51 -4.75 -8.89 6.10
N GLY A 52 -4.19 -8.88 4.87
CA GLY A 52 -2.85 -9.35 4.54
C GLY A 52 -1.75 -8.69 5.37
N ARG A 53 -1.20 -9.46 6.31
CA ARG A 53 0.05 -9.13 7.01
C ARG A 53 1.08 -10.21 6.69
N GLY A 54 2.32 -9.78 6.49
CA GLY A 54 3.50 -10.65 6.57
C GLY A 54 3.86 -11.47 5.32
N ASP A 55 2.99 -11.62 4.33
CA ASP A 55 3.29 -12.37 3.10
C ASP A 55 3.59 -11.46 1.91
N TRP A 56 4.80 -10.88 1.90
CA TRP A 56 5.26 -10.06 0.79
C TRP A 56 5.38 -10.84 -0.53
N PRO A 57 5.96 -12.06 -0.56
CA PRO A 57 6.05 -12.84 -1.80
C PRO A 57 4.69 -13.16 -2.42
N GLY A 58 3.71 -13.62 -1.62
CA GLY A 58 2.37 -13.89 -2.14
C GLY A 58 1.60 -12.63 -2.52
N PHE A 59 1.84 -11.50 -1.84
CA PHE A 59 1.31 -10.21 -2.30
C PHE A 59 1.86 -9.84 -3.68
N VAL A 60 3.17 -9.97 -3.92
CA VAL A 60 3.76 -9.66 -5.23
C VAL A 60 3.14 -10.52 -6.33
N GLU A 61 2.86 -11.78 -6.06
CA GLU A 61 2.19 -12.66 -7.03
C GLU A 61 0.76 -12.21 -7.34
N ARG A 62 -0.03 -11.89 -6.30
CA ARG A 62 -1.37 -11.30 -6.50
C ARG A 62 -1.30 -9.97 -7.26
N LEU A 63 -0.29 -9.14 -6.99
CA LEU A 63 -0.09 -7.86 -7.66
C LEU A 63 0.18 -8.03 -9.15
N ARG A 64 0.94 -9.06 -9.57
CA ARG A 64 1.14 -9.39 -10.99
C ARG A 64 -0.17 -9.74 -11.69
N HIS A 65 -1.07 -10.45 -11.01
CA HIS A 65 -2.41 -10.69 -11.55
C HIS A 65 -3.24 -9.40 -11.66
N HIS A 66 -3.08 -8.47 -10.72
CA HIS A 66 -3.73 -7.16 -10.83
C HIS A 66 -3.19 -6.33 -12.00
N THR A 67 -1.87 -6.32 -12.25
CA THR A 67 -1.32 -5.57 -13.38
C THR A 67 -1.82 -6.09 -14.72
N ALA A 68 -1.96 -7.42 -14.89
CA ALA A 68 -2.56 -7.99 -16.10
C ALA A 68 -4.02 -7.54 -16.32
N ARG A 69 -4.79 -7.32 -15.25
CA ARG A 69 -6.15 -6.75 -15.35
C ARG A 69 -6.12 -5.27 -15.72
N LEU A 70 -5.18 -4.51 -15.15
CA LEU A 70 -5.00 -3.09 -15.50
C LEU A 70 -4.61 -2.93 -16.98
N ASP A 71 -3.72 -3.80 -17.49
CA ASP A 71 -3.37 -3.85 -18.91
C ASP A 71 -4.61 -4.09 -19.77
N ALA A 72 -5.44 -5.09 -19.42
CA ALA A 72 -6.66 -5.41 -20.15
C ALA A 72 -7.72 -4.28 -20.11
N LEU A 73 -7.70 -3.45 -19.07
CA LEU A 73 -8.59 -2.30 -18.91
C LEU A 73 -8.01 -1.01 -19.52
N GLY A 74 -6.77 -1.04 -20.00
CA GLY A 74 -6.08 0.15 -20.51
C GLY A 74 -5.76 1.21 -19.44
N VAL A 75 -5.70 0.80 -18.16
CA VAL A 75 -5.38 1.72 -17.05
C VAL A 75 -3.86 1.87 -16.96
N PRO A 76 -3.29 3.08 -17.10
CA PRO A 76 -1.87 3.30 -16.93
C PRO A 76 -1.47 3.10 -15.47
N TYR A 77 -0.35 2.43 -15.24
CA TYR A 77 0.20 2.20 -13.92
C TYR A 77 1.73 2.22 -13.95
N ARG A 78 2.33 2.48 -12.79
CA ARG A 78 3.79 2.40 -12.65
C ARG A 78 4.27 0.94 -12.79
N PRO A 79 5.16 0.62 -13.75
CA PRO A 79 5.61 -0.76 -13.99
C PRO A 79 6.23 -1.43 -12.76
N LEU A 80 6.01 -2.74 -12.64
CA LEU A 80 6.61 -3.59 -11.61
C LEU A 80 8.01 -4.04 -12.03
N ASP A 81 8.99 -3.16 -11.87
CA ASP A 81 10.41 -3.48 -12.07
C ASP A 81 11.14 -3.80 -10.75
N ALA A 82 12.38 -4.28 -10.83
CA ALA A 82 13.19 -4.61 -9.65
C ALA A 82 13.37 -3.42 -8.69
N ARG A 83 13.44 -2.19 -9.22
CA ARG A 83 13.54 -0.97 -8.40
C ARG A 83 12.26 -0.73 -7.63
N SER A 84 11.11 -0.84 -8.28
CA SER A 84 9.78 -0.63 -7.71
C SER A 84 9.50 -1.58 -6.54
N LEU A 85 9.96 -2.83 -6.66
CA LEU A 85 9.79 -3.86 -5.64
C LEU A 85 10.84 -3.73 -4.51
N ALA A 86 12.07 -3.32 -4.83
CA ALA A 86 13.13 -3.12 -3.83
C ALA A 86 12.86 -1.92 -2.91
N THR A 87 12.34 -0.80 -3.44
CA THR A 87 11.96 0.36 -2.62
C THR A 87 10.89 -0.01 -1.58
N ALA A 88 9.96 -0.91 -1.92
CA ALA A 88 8.91 -1.32 -1.00
C ALA A 88 9.44 -2.14 0.21
N VAL A 89 10.46 -2.97 0.00
CA VAL A 89 11.07 -3.79 1.06
C VAL A 89 11.88 -2.95 2.05
N SER A 90 12.56 -1.89 1.57
CA SER A 90 13.41 -1.03 2.40
C SER A 90 12.62 -0.07 3.32
N ALA A 91 11.36 0.23 2.98
CA ALA A 91 10.53 1.20 3.71
C ALA A 91 9.87 0.65 4.99
N SER A 92 10.08 -0.62 5.35
CA SER A 92 9.53 -1.20 6.58
C SER A 92 10.43 -0.83 7.77
N PRO A 93 10.00 0.04 8.70
CA PRO A 93 10.83 0.37 9.85
C PRO A 93 10.88 -0.85 10.77
N SER A 94 12.08 -1.34 11.05
CA SER A 94 12.34 -2.16 12.23
C SER A 94 11.81 -1.41 13.45
N ALA A 95 10.95 -2.07 14.24
CA ALA A 95 10.31 -1.52 15.44
C ALA A 95 11.32 -0.67 16.25
N GLY A 96 11.07 0.63 16.29
CA GLY A 96 11.95 1.59 16.95
C GLY A 96 11.97 1.32 18.46
N THR A 97 13.15 1.03 18.99
CA THR A 97 13.43 1.08 20.43
C THR A 97 13.07 2.47 20.95
N ALA A 98 11.95 2.56 21.67
CA ALA A 98 11.58 3.76 22.41
C ALA A 98 12.66 4.04 23.47
N ARG A 99 13.49 5.06 23.24
CA ARG A 99 14.31 5.66 24.30
C ARG A 99 13.43 6.63 25.08
N LEU A 100 12.96 6.20 26.24
CA LEU A 100 12.48 7.10 27.29
C LEU A 100 13.68 7.92 27.78
N HIS A 101 13.63 9.25 27.61
CA HIS A 101 14.51 10.18 28.31
C HIS A 101 13.85 10.61 29.64
N PRO A 102 14.64 10.87 30.69
CA PRO A 102 14.18 11.12 32.05
C PRO A 102 13.49 12.48 32.24
#